data_AF-A0A223V109-F1
#
_entry.id   AF-A0A223V109-F1
#
_cell.length_a   1.000
_cell.length_b   1.000
_cell.length_c   1.000
_cell.angle_alpha   90.00
_cell.angle_beta   90.00
_cell.angle_gamma   90.00
#
_symmetry.space_group_name_H-M   'P 1'
#
loop_
_entity.id
_entity.type
_entity.pdbx_description
1 polymer ?
#
loop_
_entity_poly.entity_id
_entity_poly.type
_entity_poly.pdbx_seq_one_letter_code
_entity_poly.pdbx_strand_id
1 'polypeptide(L)'
;MDGIRNGRVFVTLGDLISELYVRVEGGHHTADIGSTMHVAQGADAKVTIRFKDPDNLNSWKQNPEVTRVDLIMGEVRGPVTNRNNDNNPTTKVIARFTKADWTVNDGYREITYTISKLGKKSYIRIRGTNSSELEPQVDEIGESPWNELWFYSNPIFIDVE
;
A
#
# COMPACT_ATOMS: atom_id res chain seq x y z
N MET A 1 7.95 -14.74 -14.52
CA MET A 1 6.50 -15.07 -14.59
C MET A 1 5.89 -15.35 -13.21
N ASP A 2 6.63 -15.97 -12.28
CA ASP A 2 6.11 -16.32 -10.95
C ASP A 2 5.52 -15.14 -10.16
N GLY A 3 6.19 -13.97 -10.16
CA GLY A 3 5.67 -12.78 -9.46
C GLY A 3 4.30 -12.33 -9.94
N ILE A 4 4.08 -12.23 -11.25
CA ILE A 4 2.79 -11.82 -11.83
C ILE A 4 1.70 -12.85 -11.52
N ARG A 5 2.00 -14.15 -11.60
CA ARG A 5 1.03 -15.22 -11.28
C ARG A 5 0.56 -15.19 -9.84
N ASN A 6 1.45 -14.82 -8.92
CA ASN A 6 1.15 -14.72 -7.50
C ASN A 6 0.72 -13.29 -7.10
N GLY A 7 0.52 -12.37 -8.04
CA GLY A 7 0.05 -11.03 -7.72
C GLY A 7 1.05 -10.15 -6.96
N ARG A 8 2.36 -10.47 -6.98
CA ARG A 8 3.45 -9.62 -6.44
C ARG A 8 3.68 -8.41 -7.36
N VAL A 9 2.70 -7.51 -7.36
CA VAL A 9 2.59 -6.38 -8.30
C VAL A 9 2.26 -5.10 -7.53
N PHE A 10 2.90 -4.01 -7.96
CA PHE A 10 2.49 -2.66 -7.65
C PHE A 10 2.43 -1.84 -8.96
N VAL A 11 1.71 -0.73 -8.93
CA VAL A 11 1.64 0.23 -10.04
C VAL A 11 2.17 1.56 -9.52
N THR A 12 2.88 2.31 -10.35
CA THR A 12 3.46 3.61 -10.04
C THR A 12 3.22 4.55 -11.22
N LEU A 13 2.90 5.81 -10.95
CA LEU A 13 2.76 6.86 -11.95
C LEU A 13 4.01 7.73 -11.98
N GLY A 14 4.43 8.12 -13.18
CA GLY A 14 5.47 9.13 -13.41
C GLY A 14 6.81 8.86 -12.73
N ASP A 15 7.19 7.58 -12.59
CA ASP A 15 8.40 7.11 -11.91
C ASP A 15 8.52 7.55 -10.44
N LEU A 16 7.40 7.83 -9.76
CA LEU A 16 7.37 8.28 -8.36
C LEU A 16 8.12 7.34 -7.40
N ILE A 17 8.01 6.03 -7.66
CA ILE A 17 8.84 5.00 -7.02
C ILE A 17 9.30 3.99 -8.08
N SER A 18 10.45 3.38 -7.84
CA SER A 18 11.01 2.32 -8.68
C SER A 18 10.82 0.93 -8.07
N GLU A 19 10.70 0.85 -6.75
CA GLU A 19 10.58 -0.42 -6.01
C GLU A 19 9.63 -0.27 -4.82
N LEU A 20 8.84 -1.31 -4.55
CA LEU A 20 7.99 -1.42 -3.37
C LEU A 20 8.07 -2.83 -2.76
N TYR A 21 8.39 -2.87 -1.47
CA TYR A 21 8.40 -4.07 -0.64
C TYR A 21 7.47 -3.83 0.54
N VAL A 22 6.54 -4.76 0.75
CA VAL A 22 5.65 -4.74 1.91
C VAL A 22 5.73 -6.10 2.56
N ARG A 23 6.05 -6.12 3.85
CA ARG A 23 6.12 -7.33 4.66
C ARG A 23 5.18 -7.20 5.84
N VAL A 24 4.40 -8.25 6.08
CA VAL A 24 3.58 -8.40 7.28
C VAL A 24 4.11 -9.58 8.07
N GLU A 25 4.36 -9.38 9.36
CA GLU A 25 4.90 -10.37 10.28
C GLU A 25 3.97 -10.48 11.50
N GLY A 26 3.54 -11.69 11.85
CA GLY A 26 2.65 -11.94 12.98
C GLY A 26 2.86 -13.35 13.53
N GLY A 27 3.15 -13.47 14.83
CA GLY A 27 3.59 -14.74 15.41
C GLY A 27 4.87 -15.27 14.75
N HIS A 28 4.78 -16.40 14.06
CA HIS A 28 5.87 -17.03 13.28
C HIS A 28 5.63 -17.02 11.76
N HIS A 29 4.61 -16.29 11.29
CA HIS A 29 4.25 -16.22 9.88
C HIS A 29 4.65 -14.88 9.26
N THR A 30 4.87 -14.90 7.95
CA THR A 30 5.20 -13.73 7.16
C THR A 30 4.43 -13.78 5.84
N ALA A 31 3.98 -12.63 5.36
CA ALA A 31 3.43 -12.48 4.01
C ALA A 31 3.93 -11.20 3.34
N ASP A 32 3.91 -11.23 2.01
CA ASP A 32 4.21 -10.12 1.12
C ASP A 32 3.05 -9.86 0.14
N ILE A 33 3.21 -8.85 -0.72
CA ILE A 33 2.22 -8.42 -1.73
C ILE A 33 1.69 -9.63 -2.51
N GLY A 34 0.37 -9.82 -2.55
CA GLY A 34 -0.26 -10.93 -3.27
C GLY A 34 -0.35 -12.25 -2.48
N SER A 35 0.22 -12.30 -1.28
CA SER A 35 0.20 -13.49 -0.41
C SER A 35 -0.81 -13.34 0.75
N THR A 36 -0.97 -14.41 1.54
CA THR A 36 -1.83 -14.45 2.74
C THR A 36 -1.02 -14.82 3.98
N MET A 37 -1.22 -14.10 5.08
CA MET A 37 -0.67 -14.44 6.40
C MET A 37 -1.77 -15.07 7.27
N HIS A 38 -1.44 -16.14 7.97
CA HIS A 38 -2.32 -16.81 8.94
C HIS A 38 -1.87 -16.47 10.37
N VAL A 39 -2.78 -15.98 11.21
CA VAL A 39 -2.49 -15.60 12.60
C VAL A 39 -3.64 -15.95 13.54
N ALA A 40 -3.32 -16.20 14.81
CA ALA A 40 -4.33 -16.45 15.83
C ALA A 40 -5.16 -15.17 16.11
N GLN A 41 -6.42 -15.36 16.48
CA GLN A 41 -7.28 -14.27 16.94
C GLN A 41 -6.65 -13.49 18.10
N GLY A 42 -6.66 -12.16 17.98
CA GLY A 42 -6.09 -11.23 18.95
C GLY A 42 -4.58 -11.00 18.80
N ALA A 43 -3.92 -11.66 17.85
CA ALA A 43 -2.51 -11.41 17.55
C ALA A 43 -2.27 -10.01 16.98
N ASP A 44 -1.06 -9.53 17.18
CA ASP A 44 -0.55 -8.31 16.54
C ASP A 44 0.20 -8.68 15.25
N ALA A 45 0.13 -7.78 14.27
CA ALA A 45 0.90 -7.89 13.04
C ALA A 45 1.75 -6.63 12.83
N LYS A 46 3.06 -6.82 12.64
CA LYS A 46 3.99 -5.77 12.25
C LYS A 46 4.00 -5.66 10.72
N VAL A 47 3.72 -4.47 10.21
CA VAL A 47 3.83 -4.12 8.80
C VAL A 47 5.10 -3.30 8.61
N THR A 48 5.96 -3.74 7.69
CA THR A 48 7.10 -2.95 7.21
C THR A 48 6.88 -2.60 5.75
N ILE A 49 6.88 -1.30 5.45
CA ILE A 49 6.73 -0.76 4.10
C ILE A 49 8.07 -0.16 3.74
N ARG A 50 8.70 -0.66 2.68
CA ARG A 50 9.97 -0.16 2.17
C ARG A 50 9.83 0.16 0.69
N PHE A 51 10.13 1.39 0.29
CA PHE A 51 10.03 1.83 -1.09
C PHE A 51 11.25 2.63 -1.52
N LYS A 52 11.54 2.62 -2.81
CA LYS A 52 12.66 3.35 -3.40
C LYS A 52 12.13 4.50 -4.23
N ASP A 53 12.37 5.70 -3.76
CA ASP A 53 12.14 6.94 -4.51
C ASP A 53 13.44 7.24 -5.28
N PRO A 54 13.41 7.16 -6.62
CA PRO A 54 14.61 7.22 -7.42
C PRO A 54 15.04 8.68 -7.65
N ASP A 55 16.32 8.99 -7.38
CA ASP A 55 16.87 10.34 -7.59
C ASP A 55 17.26 10.55 -9.08
N ASN A 56 16.25 10.59 -9.94
CA ASN A 56 16.42 10.86 -11.37
C ASN A 56 15.21 11.57 -11.96
N LEU A 57 15.43 12.23 -13.09
CA LEU A 57 14.33 12.84 -13.83
C LEU A 57 13.46 11.75 -14.47
N ASN A 58 12.14 11.87 -14.28
CA ASN A 58 11.14 11.09 -14.99
C ASN A 58 11.03 11.53 -16.46
N SER A 59 10.16 10.87 -17.22
CA SER A 59 9.95 11.15 -18.66
C SER A 59 9.45 12.58 -18.97
N TRP A 60 9.00 13.34 -17.97
CA TRP A 60 8.60 14.75 -18.08
C TRP A 60 9.65 15.74 -17.54
N LYS A 61 10.88 15.26 -17.31
CA LYS A 61 12.01 16.05 -16.79
C LYS A 61 11.76 16.64 -15.40
N GLN A 62 10.96 15.95 -14.58
CA GLN A 62 10.73 16.28 -13.18
C GLN A 62 11.36 15.23 -12.26
N ASN A 63 11.71 15.61 -11.04
CA ASN A 63 12.15 14.70 -9.98
C ASN A 63 11.10 14.69 -8.85
N PRO A 64 9.95 14.00 -9.05
CA PRO A 64 8.88 13.99 -8.05
C PRO A 64 9.29 13.14 -6.85
N GLU A 65 8.96 13.59 -5.65
CA GLU A 65 9.22 12.82 -4.43
C GLU A 65 7.93 12.37 -3.76
N VAL A 66 7.94 11.18 -3.16
CA VAL A 66 6.83 10.73 -2.30
C VAL A 66 6.72 11.64 -1.07
N THR A 67 5.55 12.26 -0.90
CA THR A 67 5.22 13.12 0.25
C THR A 67 4.40 12.37 1.30
N ARG A 68 3.62 11.36 0.88
CA ARG A 68 2.76 10.58 1.75
C ARG A 68 2.64 9.11 1.35
N VAL A 69 2.54 8.24 2.35
CA VAL A 69 2.19 6.82 2.20
C VAL A 69 1.03 6.49 3.15
N ASP A 70 -0.01 5.88 2.62
CA ASP A 70 -1.20 5.44 3.34
C ASP A 70 -1.19 3.90 3.47
N LEU A 71 -1.43 3.42 4.69
CA LEU A 71 -1.78 2.02 4.95
C LEU A 71 -3.31 1.92 4.99
N ILE A 72 -3.87 1.16 4.04
CA ILE A 72 -5.31 0.94 3.89
C ILE A 72 -5.63 -0.47 4.36
N MET A 73 -6.70 -0.63 5.13
CA MET A 73 -7.19 -1.92 5.59
C MET A 73 -8.70 -2.06 5.35
N GLY A 74 -9.15 -3.27 5.01
CA GLY A 74 -10.57 -3.62 4.92
C GLY A 74 -10.81 -5.06 5.37
N GLU A 75 -12.05 -5.38 5.77
CA GLU A 75 -12.47 -6.73 6.16
C GLU A 75 -12.81 -7.56 4.93
N VAL A 76 -12.46 -8.85 4.95
CA VAL A 76 -12.90 -9.85 3.96
C VAL A 76 -14.20 -10.47 4.49
N ARG A 77 -15.32 -10.08 3.89
CA ARG A 77 -16.68 -10.41 4.39
C ARG A 77 -17.34 -11.62 3.73
N GLY A 78 -16.56 -12.39 2.95
CA GLY A 78 -17.06 -13.51 2.17
C GLY A 78 -17.70 -13.09 0.84
N PRO A 79 -18.36 -14.03 0.14
CA PRO A 79 -18.93 -13.79 -1.18
C PRO A 79 -20.05 -12.74 -1.16
N VAL A 80 -20.06 -11.86 -2.17
CA VAL A 80 -21.14 -10.89 -2.38
C VAL A 80 -22.25 -11.48 -3.26
N THR A 81 -23.50 -11.10 -2.99
CA THR A 81 -24.65 -11.47 -3.83
C THR A 81 -24.68 -10.69 -5.14
N ASN A 82 -24.38 -9.39 -5.08
CA ASN A 82 -24.22 -8.54 -6.26
C ASN A 82 -22.75 -8.49 -6.69
N ARG A 83 -22.40 -9.18 -7.77
CA ARG A 83 -21.05 -9.21 -8.35
C ARG A 83 -20.62 -7.90 -9.02
N ASN A 84 -21.55 -6.98 -9.28
CA ASN A 84 -21.26 -5.65 -9.81
C ASN A 84 -20.96 -4.62 -8.71
N ASN A 85 -21.06 -5.02 -7.43
CA ASN A 85 -20.73 -4.13 -6.33
C ASN A 85 -19.20 -4.01 -6.20
N ASP A 86 -18.67 -2.81 -6.47
CA ASP A 86 -17.25 -2.46 -6.30
C ASP A 86 -16.98 -1.70 -4.98
N ASN A 87 -17.87 -1.86 -3.99
CA ASN A 87 -17.72 -1.23 -2.68
C ASN A 87 -17.47 -2.25 -1.58
N ASN A 88 -16.44 -1.99 -0.77
CA ASN A 88 -16.27 -2.59 0.55
C ASN A 88 -16.33 -1.50 1.64
N PRO A 89 -17.44 -1.42 2.42
CA PRO A 89 -17.68 -0.32 3.36
C PRO A 89 -16.76 -0.34 4.59
N THR A 90 -15.97 -1.40 4.76
CA THR A 90 -15.00 -1.51 5.87
C THR A 90 -13.62 -0.96 5.49
N THR A 91 -13.40 -0.67 4.22
CA THR A 91 -12.12 -0.16 3.72
C THR A 91 -11.87 1.25 4.23
N LYS A 92 -10.74 1.46 4.89
CA LYS A 92 -10.31 2.77 5.35
C LYS A 92 -8.79 2.89 5.39
N VAL A 93 -8.31 4.12 5.31
CA VAL A 93 -6.93 4.46 5.66
C VAL A 93 -6.79 4.32 7.18
N ILE A 94 -5.95 3.40 7.65
CA ILE A 94 -5.71 3.17 9.08
C ILE A 94 -4.48 3.90 9.60
N ALA A 95 -3.57 4.29 8.70
CA ALA A 95 -2.43 5.12 9.02
C ALA A 95 -1.98 5.92 7.78
N ARG A 96 -1.47 7.13 8.01
CA ARG A 96 -0.83 7.98 7.00
C ARG A 96 0.56 8.34 7.50
N PHE A 97 1.54 8.19 6.64
CA PHE A 97 2.96 8.39 6.92
C PHE A 97 3.50 9.48 6.01
N THR A 98 4.37 10.31 6.56
CA THR A 98 5.06 11.39 5.88
C THR A 98 6.57 11.21 6.05
N LYS A 99 7.35 12.17 5.55
CA LYS A 99 8.81 12.22 5.77
C LYS A 99 9.23 12.12 7.25
N ALA A 100 8.35 12.48 8.19
CA ALA A 100 8.61 12.37 9.62
C ALA A 100 8.55 10.93 10.15
N ASP A 101 7.91 10.01 9.42
CA ASP A 101 7.53 8.67 9.90
C ASP A 101 8.40 7.56 9.31
N TRP A 102 9.33 7.87 8.41
CA TRP A 102 10.22 6.90 7.80
C TRP A 102 11.70 7.23 7.95
N THR A 103 12.51 6.18 7.99
CA THR A 103 13.96 6.29 7.93
C THR A 103 14.42 6.24 6.47
N VAL A 104 15.58 6.83 6.18
CA VAL A 104 16.18 6.81 4.85
C VAL A 104 17.51 6.04 4.91
N ASN A 105 17.68 5.06 4.04
CA ASN A 105 18.92 4.30 3.90
C ASN A 105 19.09 3.82 2.45
N ASP A 106 20.22 4.17 1.81
CA ASP A 106 20.58 3.73 0.45
C ASP A 106 19.46 3.99 -0.60
N GLY A 107 18.85 5.18 -0.55
CA GLY A 107 17.72 5.56 -1.42
C GLY A 107 16.38 4.91 -1.07
N TYR A 108 16.33 4.03 -0.07
CA TYR A 108 15.09 3.46 0.44
C TYR A 108 14.53 4.26 1.59
N ARG A 109 13.20 4.34 1.63
CA ARG A 109 12.42 4.82 2.76
C ARG A 109 11.71 3.66 3.41
N GLU A 110 11.81 3.54 4.73
CA GLU A 110 11.23 2.43 5.49
C GLU A 110 10.32 2.94 6.61
N ILE A 111 9.09 2.42 6.63
CA ILE A 111 8.06 2.66 7.64
C ILE A 111 7.80 1.34 8.36
N THR A 112 7.60 1.39 9.68
CA THR A 112 7.05 0.27 10.45
C THR A 112 5.77 0.68 11.17
N TYR A 113 4.76 -0.17 11.13
CA TYR A 113 3.48 0.04 11.79
C TYR A 113 2.92 -1.27 12.36
N THR A 114 2.39 -1.26 13.59
CA THR A 114 1.78 -2.44 14.20
C THR A 114 0.26 -2.35 14.13
N ILE A 115 -0.37 -3.33 13.50
CA ILE A 115 -1.82 -3.57 13.58
C ILE A 115 -2.06 -4.46 14.79
N SER A 116 -2.60 -3.90 15.87
CA SER A 116 -2.84 -4.66 17.10
C SER A 116 -4.19 -5.37 17.11
N LYS A 117 -4.26 -6.50 17.81
CA LYS A 117 -5.49 -7.23 18.12
C LYS A 117 -6.33 -7.57 16.89
N LEU A 118 -5.72 -8.25 15.92
CA LEU A 118 -6.41 -8.73 14.72
C LEU A 118 -7.54 -9.71 15.09
N GLY A 119 -8.78 -9.33 14.79
CA GLY A 119 -9.97 -10.10 15.16
C GLY A 119 -10.81 -10.60 13.99
N LYS A 120 -10.48 -10.19 12.75
CA LYS A 120 -11.26 -10.50 11.56
C LYS A 120 -10.36 -10.71 10.35
N LYS A 121 -10.80 -11.59 9.44
CA LYS A 121 -10.20 -11.73 8.12
C LYS A 121 -10.17 -10.37 7.42
N SER A 122 -9.01 -9.98 6.91
CA SER A 122 -8.80 -8.65 6.38
C SER A 122 -7.78 -8.65 5.25
N TYR A 123 -7.66 -7.52 4.58
CA TYR A 123 -6.55 -7.23 3.68
C TYR A 123 -5.96 -5.89 4.01
N ILE A 124 -4.68 -5.72 3.67
CA ILE A 124 -4.02 -4.42 3.64
C ILE A 124 -3.55 -4.08 2.23
N ARG A 125 -3.52 -2.79 1.92
CA ARG A 125 -2.93 -2.22 0.69
C ARG A 125 -2.12 -0.99 1.04
N ILE A 126 -1.09 -0.75 0.24
CA ILE A 126 -0.31 0.49 0.32
C ILE A 126 -0.71 1.38 -0.83
N ARG A 127 -0.92 2.66 -0.52
CA ARG A 127 -1.05 3.74 -1.50
C ARG A 127 -0.02 4.81 -1.14
N GLY A 128 0.63 5.44 -2.11
CA GLY A 128 1.43 6.63 -1.83
C GLY A 128 1.30 7.66 -2.93
N THR A 129 1.72 8.89 -2.63
CA THR A 129 1.53 10.05 -3.50
C THR A 129 2.58 11.14 -3.25
N ASN A 130 2.73 12.04 -4.23
CA ASN A 130 3.39 13.33 -4.08
C ASN A 130 2.39 14.51 -3.85
N SER A 131 1.08 14.29 -4.01
CA SER A 131 0.03 15.33 -3.87
C SER A 131 -0.42 15.56 -2.42
N SER A 132 -1.06 16.72 -2.19
CA SER A 132 -1.78 17.05 -0.96
C SER A 132 -3.19 16.45 -0.92
N GLU A 133 -3.70 15.96 -2.05
CA GLU A 133 -5.01 15.32 -2.14
C GLU A 133 -5.08 14.07 -1.25
N LEU A 134 -6.15 13.92 -0.46
CA LEU A 134 -6.28 12.82 0.48
C LEU A 134 -6.61 11.49 -0.22
N GLU A 135 -7.58 11.52 -1.10
CA GLU A 135 -8.03 10.38 -1.90
C GLU A 135 -8.20 10.85 -3.34
N PRO A 136 -7.79 10.04 -4.34
CA PRO A 136 -7.93 10.39 -5.75
C PRO A 136 -9.35 10.87 -6.08
N GLN A 137 -9.49 12.11 -6.54
CA GLN A 137 -10.72 12.64 -7.10
C GLN A 137 -10.68 12.58 -8.63
N VAL A 138 -11.71 13.13 -9.25
CA VAL A 138 -11.75 13.32 -10.70
C VAL A 138 -10.88 14.54 -11.04
N ASP A 139 -9.89 14.33 -11.90
CA ASP A 139 -8.99 15.38 -12.38
C ASP A 139 -9.77 16.59 -12.93
N GLU A 140 -9.27 17.79 -12.63
CA GLU A 140 -9.82 19.01 -13.19
C GLU A 140 -9.48 19.13 -14.69
N ILE A 141 -10.34 19.80 -15.46
CA ILE A 141 -10.08 20.03 -16.89
C ILE A 141 -8.81 20.87 -17.04
N GLY A 142 -7.80 20.32 -17.71
CA GLY A 142 -6.52 20.98 -17.95
C GLY A 142 -5.46 20.72 -16.87
N GLU A 143 -5.78 19.88 -15.88
CA GLU A 143 -4.80 19.39 -14.92
C GLU A 143 -3.67 18.60 -15.62
N SER A 144 -2.45 18.80 -15.13
CA SER A 144 -1.29 18.06 -15.64
C SER A 144 -1.22 16.70 -14.96
N PRO A 145 -1.15 15.59 -15.73
CA PRO A 145 -1.07 14.24 -15.16
C PRO A 145 0.26 13.96 -14.44
N TRP A 146 1.20 14.91 -14.47
CA TRP A 146 2.51 14.81 -13.82
C TRP A 146 2.57 15.49 -12.45
N ASN A 147 1.55 16.28 -12.10
CA ASN A 147 1.52 16.98 -10.83
C ASN A 147 1.09 16.05 -9.69
N GLU A 148 0.16 15.13 -9.99
CA GLU A 148 -0.41 14.20 -9.02
C GLU A 148 -0.10 12.76 -9.39
N LEU A 149 0.99 12.28 -8.83
CA LEU A 149 1.48 10.93 -9.02
C LEU A 149 1.08 10.07 -7.83
N TRP A 150 0.75 8.82 -8.15
CA TRP A 150 0.30 7.84 -7.18
C TRP A 150 1.00 6.50 -7.41
N PHE A 151 1.14 5.72 -6.36
CA PHE A 151 1.46 4.30 -6.47
C PHE A 151 0.53 3.46 -5.60
N TYR A 152 0.33 2.20 -6.00
CA TYR A 152 -0.60 1.27 -5.36
C TYR A 152 -0.01 -0.13 -5.32
N SER A 153 -0.13 -0.82 -4.19
CA SER A 153 0.17 -2.25 -4.09
C SER A 153 -1.08 -3.11 -4.33
N ASN A 154 -0.87 -4.31 -4.86
CA ASN A 154 -1.82 -5.40 -4.64
C ASN A 154 -1.98 -5.69 -3.13
N PRO A 155 -3.09 -6.34 -2.73
CA PRO A 155 -3.36 -6.62 -1.32
C PRO A 155 -2.44 -7.68 -0.74
N ILE A 156 -2.23 -7.61 0.57
CA ILE A 156 -1.79 -8.72 1.42
C ILE A 156 -2.99 -9.14 2.26
N PHE A 157 -3.36 -10.41 2.22
CA PHE A 157 -4.47 -10.92 3.01
C PHE A 157 -3.99 -11.36 4.39
N ILE A 158 -4.83 -11.18 5.40
CA ILE A 158 -4.62 -11.62 6.77
C ILE A 158 -5.82 -12.51 7.11
N ASP A 159 -5.57 -13.80 7.24
CA ASP A 159 -6.54 -14.76 7.75
C ASP A 159 -6.35 -14.93 9.26
N VAL A 160 -7.46 -14.81 9.99
CA VAL A 160 -7.48 -14.91 11.44
C VAL A 160 -8.16 -16.22 11.81
N GLU A 161 -7.45 -17.06 12.55
CA GLU A 161 -7.86 -18.39 13.01
C GLU A 161 -8.23 -18.43 14.49
#